data_AF-A0A936J3T2-F1
#
_entry.id   AF-A0A936J3T2-F1
#
_cell.length_a   1.000
_cell.length_b   1.000
_cell.length_c   1.000
_cell.angle_alpha   90.00
_cell.angle_beta   90.00
_cell.angle_gamma   90.00
#
_symmetry.space_group_name_H-M   'P 1'
#
loop_
_entity.id
_entity.type
_entity.pdbx_description
1 polymer ?
#
loop_
_entity_poly.entity_id
_entity_poly.type
_entity_poly.pdbx_seq_one_letter_code
_entity_poly.pdbx_strand_id
1 'polypeptide(L)' 'MDSDSEIAELTKRIEISRSLLRSLSPEAKIVRLMNLQEQYYEMLAVHEANGGKPIPAKWKKWHAARHP' A
#
# COMPACT_ATOMS: atom_id res chain seq x y z
N MET A 1 17.64 -11.86 16.55
CA MET A 1 17.01 -11.80 15.21
C MET A 1 18.03 -11.18 14.30
N ASP A 2 18.32 -11.85 13.18
CA ASP A 2 19.45 -11.53 12.31
C ASP A 2 18.98 -10.50 11.28
N SER A 3 19.27 -9.22 11.52
CA SER A 3 18.77 -8.10 10.73
C SER A 3 19.05 -8.23 9.23
N ASP A 4 20.15 -8.90 8.87
CA ASP A 4 20.54 -9.15 7.49
C ASP A 4 19.59 -10.13 6.79
N SER A 5 19.02 -11.09 7.53
CA SER A 5 18.01 -12.01 7.03
C SER A 5 16.68 -11.29 6.73
N GLU A 6 16.29 -10.36 7.59
CA GLU A 6 15.07 -9.56 7.40
C GLU A 6 15.18 -8.62 6.20
N ILE A 7 16.34 -7.97 6.02
CA ILE A 7 16.62 -7.09 4.87
C ILE A 7 16.60 -7.88 3.57
N ALA A 8 17.20 -9.08 3.54
CA ALA A 8 17.22 -9.93 2.35
C ALA A 8 15.81 -10.38 1.95
N GLU A 9 14.98 -10.78 2.93
CA GLU A 9 13.60 -11.19 2.69
C GLU A 9 12.73 -10.02 2.21
N LEU A 10 12.87 -8.83 2.80
CA LEU A 10 12.18 -7.62 2.34
C LEU A 10 12.56 -7.27 0.89
N THR A 11 13.85 -7.35 0.57
CA THR A 11 14.37 -7.09 -0.78
C THR A 11 13.75 -8.07 -1.79
N LYS A 12 13.69 -9.36 -1.43
CA LYS A 12 13.08 -10.40 -2.28
C LYS A 12 11.60 -10.14 -2.52
N ARG A 13 10.84 -9.76 -1.49
CA ARG A 13 9.40 -9.43 -1.60
C ARG A 13 9.15 -8.22 -2.49
N ILE A 14 10.00 -7.20 -2.39
CA ILE A 14 9.95 -6.03 -3.26
C ILE A 14 10.15 -6.43 -4.73
N GLU A 15 11.15 -7.28 -5.02
CA GLU A 15 11.42 -7.68 -6.40
C GLU A 15 10.30 -8.57 -6.97
N ILE A 16 9.75 -9.49 -6.18
CA ILE A 16 8.57 -10.28 -6.58
C ILE A 16 7.39 -9.35 -6.91
N SER A 17 7.14 -8.36 -6.07
CA SER A 17 6.05 -7.40 -6.28
C SER A 17 6.27 -6.56 -7.55
N ARG A 18 7.50 -6.13 -7.82
CA ARG A 18 7.86 -5.41 -9.05
C ARG A 18 7.71 -6.29 -10.28
N SER A 19 8.19 -7.53 -10.22
CA SER A 19 8.07 -8.51 -11.31
C SER A 19 6.60 -8.78 -11.64
N LEU A 20 5.77 -9.02 -10.62
CA LEU A 20 4.33 -9.18 -10.78
C LEU A 20 3.70 -7.95 -11.45
N LEU A 21 4.01 -6.74 -10.99
CA LEU A 21 3.48 -5.54 -11.63
C LEU A 21 3.90 -5.43 -13.09
N ARG A 22 5.14 -5.79 -13.45
CA ARG A 22 5.62 -5.77 -14.84
C ARG A 22 4.89 -6.78 -15.75
N SER A 23 4.45 -7.92 -15.21
CA SER A 23 3.77 -8.96 -16.00
C SER A 23 2.28 -8.70 -16.24
N LEU A 24 1.67 -7.76 -15.53
CA LEU A 24 0.26 -7.39 -15.70
C LEU A 24 0.05 -6.50 -16.93
N SER A 25 -1.13 -6.62 -17.56
CA SER A 25 -1.60 -5.62 -18.52
C SER A 25 -1.70 -4.23 -17.85
N PRO A 26 -1.67 -3.14 -18.62
CA PRO A 26 -1.84 -1.79 -18.08
C PRO A 26 -3.10 -1.65 -17.19
N GLU A 27 -4.23 -2.24 -17.60
CA GLU A 27 -5.51 -2.18 -16.90
C GLU A 27 -5.44 -2.95 -15.58
N ALA A 28 -4.93 -4.19 -15.62
CA ALA A 28 -4.77 -5.02 -14.43
C ALA A 28 -3.79 -4.39 -13.43
N LYS A 29 -2.74 -3.73 -13.93
CA LYS A 29 -1.79 -2.97 -13.12
C LYS A 29 -2.46 -1.78 -12.42
N ILE A 30 -3.28 -1.01 -13.13
CA ILE A 30 -4.04 0.12 -12.56
C ILE A 30 -4.94 -0.38 -11.43
N VAL A 31 -5.74 -1.42 -11.69
CA VAL A 31 -6.62 -2.01 -10.66
C VAL A 31 -5.82 -2.47 -9.44
N ARG A 32 -4.68 -3.15 -9.66
CA ARG A 32 -3.83 -3.62 -8.57
C ARG A 32 -3.26 -2.47 -7.73
N LEU A 33 -2.80 -1.40 -8.37
CA LEU A 33 -2.25 -0.22 -7.69
C LEU A 33 -3.33 0.53 -6.91
N MET A 34 -4.54 0.65 -7.46
CA MET A 34 -5.69 1.25 -6.78
C MET A 34 -6.06 0.45 -5.52
N ASN A 35 -6.18 -0.88 -5.63
CA ASN A 35 -6.47 -1.73 -4.46
C ASN A 35 -5.38 -1.62 -3.38
N LEU A 36 -4.11 -1.54 -3.78
CA LEU A 36 -3.00 -1.35 -2.85
C LEU A 36 -3.13 0.00 -2.11
N GLN A 37 -3.49 1.06 -2.84
CA GLN A 37 -3.67 2.39 -2.26
C GLN A 37 -4.81 2.41 -1.23
N GLU A 38 -5.92 1.72 -1.50
CA GLU A 38 -7.02 1.53 -0.54
C GLU A 38 -6.56 0.79 0.72
N GLN A 39 -5.85 -0.33 0.58
CA GLN A 39 -5.33 -1.10 1.72
C GLN A 39 -4.39 -0.28 2.61
N TYR A 40 -3.52 0.53 2.00
CA TYR A 40 -2.65 1.44 2.76
C TYR A 40 -3.44 2.50 3.51
N TYR A 41 -4.49 3.05 2.90
CA TYR A 41 -5.36 4.01 3.58
C TYR A 41 -6.06 3.37 4.79
N GLU A 42 -6.61 2.16 4.66
CA GLU A 42 -7.22 1.43 5.77
C GLU A 42 -6.24 1.21 6.92
N MET A 43 -5.00 0.79 6.62
CA MET A 43 -3.96 0.63 7.62
C MET A 43 -3.63 1.94 8.33
N LEU A 44 -3.55 3.05 7.58
CA LEU A 44 -3.36 4.38 8.17
C LEU A 44 -4.56 4.81 9.02
N ALA A 45 -5.78 4.45 8.64
CA ALA A 45 -6.99 4.80 9.39
C ALA A 45 -7.05 4.06 10.72
N VAL A 46 -6.68 2.77 10.75
CA VAL A 46 -6.50 2.00 11.99
C VAL A 46 -5.41 2.63 12.85
N HIS A 47 -4.29 3.04 12.26
CA HIS A 47 -3.21 3.69 13.01
C HIS A 47 -3.64 5.04 13.60
N GLU A 48 -4.33 5.90 12.83
CA GLU A 48 -4.90 7.17 13.32
C GLU A 48 -5.90 6.93 14.46
N ALA A 49 -6.80 5.94 14.34
CA ALA A 49 -7.78 5.58 15.37
C ALA A 49 -7.13 5.11 16.68
N ASN A 50 -5.95 4.49 16.59
CA ASN A 50 -5.17 4.04 17.75
C ASN A 50 -4.25 5.13 18.33
N GLY A 51 -4.51 6.42 18.05
CA GLY A 51 -3.74 7.55 18.55
C GLY A 51 -2.46 7.85 17.77
N GLY A 52 -2.31 7.22 16.60
CA GLY A 52 -1.22 7.50 15.67
C GLY A 52 -1.34 8.84 14.97
N LYS A 53 -0.37 9.15 14.11
CA LYS A 53 -0.35 10.40 13.35
C LYS A 53 -1.60 10.53 12.47
N PRO A 54 -2.15 11.76 12.34
CA PRO A 54 -3.33 11.97 11.54
C PRO A 54 -3.07 11.74 10.05
N ILE A 55 -4.04 11.16 9.35
CA ILE A 55 -4.00 10.97 7.90
C ILE A 55 -4.08 12.35 7.24
N PRO A 56 -3.21 12.68 6.26
CA PRO A 56 -3.28 13.97 5.58
C PRO A 56 -4.64 14.19 4.89
N ALA A 57 -5.19 15.42 5.01
CA ALA A 57 -6.53 15.74 4.52
C ALA A 57 -6.78 15.40 3.04
N LYS A 58 -5.76 15.53 2.18
CA LYS A 58 -5.85 15.17 0.76
C LYS A 58 -6.18 13.68 0.54
N TRP A 59 -5.69 12.80 1.41
CA TRP A 59 -5.97 11.37 1.36
C TRP A 59 -7.38 11.06 1.87
N LYS A 60 -7.82 11.74 2.93
CA LYS A 60 -9.22 11.63 3.39
C LYS A 60 -10.22 12.04 2.32
N LYS A 61 -9.95 13.15 1.60
CA LYS A 61 -10.76 13.60 0.45
C LYS A 61 -10.75 12.60 -0.71
N TRP A 62 -9.58 12.07 -1.05
CA TRP A 62 -9.44 11.06 -2.10
C TRP A 62 -10.26 9.80 -1.78
N HIS A 63 -10.17 9.29 -0.55
CA HIS A 63 -10.92 8.09 -0.14
C HIS A 63 -12.43 8.35 -0.11
N ALA A 64 -12.87 9.49 0.44
CA ALA A 64 -14.29 9.87 0.45
C ALA A 64 -14.87 9.99 -0.98
N ALA A 65 -14.08 10.49 -1.95
CA ALA A 65 -14.53 10.58 -3.34
C ALA A 65 -14.70 9.20 -4.02
N ARG A 66 -14.12 8.14 -3.45
CA ARG A 66 -14.20 6.76 -3.96
C ARG A 66 -15.30 5.95 -3.28
N HIS A 67 -15.74 6.38 -2.11
CA HIS A 67 -16.78 5.75 -1.30
C HIS A 67 -17.84 6.80 -0.92
N PRO A 68 -18.68 7.25 -1.88
CA PRO A 68 -19.73 8.23 -1.63
C PRO A 68 -20.85 7.72 -0.74
#